data_AF-A0A7G7W8N2-F1
#
_entry.id   AF-A0A7G7W8N2-F1
#
_cell.length_a   1.000
_cell.length_b   1.000
_cell.length_c   1.000
_cell.angle_alpha   90.00
_cell.angle_beta   90.00
_cell.angle_gamma   90.00
#
_symmetry.space_group_name_H-M   'P 1'
#
loop_
_entity.id
_entity.type
_entity.pdbx_description
1 polymer ?
#
loop_
_entity_poly.entity_id
_entity_poly.type
_entity_poly.pdbx_seq_one_letter_code
_entity_poly.pdbx_strand_id
1 'polypeptide(L)' 'MKSSLLRYFLPVALVLLTTGLATAQGPGSGGPEPDPQQPTAVPIDGGASLLLAAGVGLGLKKLRDKRRR' A
#
# COMPACT_ATOMS: atom_id res chain seq x y z
N MET A 1 2.72 6.12 29.57
CA MET A 1 2.08 6.39 28.25
C MET A 1 3.05 7.01 27.23
N LYS A 2 4.35 6.65 27.22
CA LYS A 2 5.36 7.38 26.44
C LYS A 2 5.98 6.59 25.26
N SER A 3 5.82 5.27 25.21
CA SER A 3 6.40 4.41 24.16
C SER A 3 5.44 4.07 23.02
N SER A 4 4.13 4.22 23.22
CA SER A 4 3.13 3.94 22.19
C SER A 4 3.21 4.93 21.03
N LEU A 5 3.50 6.20 21.32
CA LEU A 5 3.64 7.25 20.30
C LEU A 5 4.85 6.99 19.40
N LEU A 6 5.98 6.60 19.99
CA LEU A 6 7.22 6.28 19.25
C LEU A 6 7.07 5.05 18.34
N ARG A 7 6.25 4.07 18.74
CA ARG A 7 5.96 2.87 17.93
C ARG A 7 5.25 3.18 16.62
N TYR A 8 4.37 4.18 16.61
CA TYR A 8 3.68 4.62 15.40
C TYR A 8 4.45 5.70 14.64
N PHE A 9 5.37 6.39 15.31
CA PHE A 9 6.18 7.45 14.70
C PHE A 9 7.05 6.92 13.55
N LEU A 10 7.76 5.80 13.75
CA LEU A 10 8.63 5.23 12.73
C LEU A 10 7.90 4.82 11.44
N PRO A 11 6.80 4.04 11.47
CA PRO A 11 6.08 3.69 10.25
C PRO A 11 5.40 4.90 9.60
N VAL A 12 4.88 5.85 10.39
CA VAL A 12 4.29 7.09 9.84
C VAL A 12 5.34 7.96 9.15
N ALA A 13 6.50 8.14 9.77
CA ALA A 13 7.61 8.89 9.17
C ALA A 13 8.10 8.22 7.88
N LEU A 14 8.18 6.88 7.85
CA LEU A 14 8.56 6.14 6.65
C LEU A 14 7.56 6.35 5.49
N VAL A 15 6.25 6.29 5.78
CA VAL A 15 5.20 6.55 4.78
C VAL A 15 5.26 7.99 4.28
N LEU A 16 5.44 8.97 5.17
CA LEU A 16 5.54 10.38 4.78
C LEU A 16 6.79 10.65 3.94
N LEU A 17 7.92 10.01 4.24
CA LEU A 17 9.16 10.14 3.46
C LEU A 17 8.99 9.64 2.02
N THR A 18 8.21 8.58 1.80
CA THR A 18 8.03 7.99 0.46
C THR A 18 7.00 8.73 -0.38
N THR A 19 6.06 9.46 0.22
CA THR A 19 5.06 10.25 -0.54
C THR A 19 5.64 11.42 -1.31
N GLY A 20 6.76 12.02 -0.87
CA GLY A 20 7.38 13.15 -1.58
C GLY A 20 8.02 12.77 -2.92
N LEU A 21 8.30 11.49 -3.14
CA LEU A 21 8.85 10.96 -4.40
C LEU A 21 7.75 10.52 -5.39
N ALA A 22 6.48 10.53 -4.96
CA ALA A 22 5.36 10.19 -5.82
C ALA A 22 5.02 11.38 -6.74
N THR A 23 5.64 11.43 -7.91
CA THR A 23 5.27 12.38 -8.95
C THR A 23 4.02 11.86 -9.68
N ALA A 24 3.01 12.72 -9.84
CA ALA A 24 1.97 12.49 -10.83
C ALA A 24 2.60 12.63 -12.23
N GLN A 25 2.38 11.65 -13.11
CA GLN A 25 2.90 11.69 -14.47
C GLN A 25 2.40 12.98 -15.15
N GLY A 26 3.33 13.83 -15.60
CA GLY A 26 3.05 15.06 -16.34
C GLY A 26 2.47 14.77 -17.74
N PRO A 27 2.17 15.80 -18.55
CA PRO A 27 1.55 15.61 -19.86
C PRO A 27 2.45 14.75 -20.77
N GLY A 28 2.02 13.52 -21.01
CA GLY A 28 2.72 12.49 -21.79
C GLY A 28 3.88 11.85 -21.01
N SER A 29 3.77 10.55 -20.73
CA SER A 29 4.79 9.78 -19.99
C SER A 29 6.13 9.60 -20.73
N GLY A 30 6.29 10.17 -21.94
CA GLY A 30 7.45 9.98 -22.82
C GLY A 30 7.68 8.54 -23.28
N GLY A 31 6.90 7.58 -22.76
CA GLY A 31 6.87 6.20 -23.17
C GLY A 31 5.79 5.93 -24.21
N PRO A 32 5.74 4.72 -24.79
CA PRO A 32 4.66 4.34 -25.69
C PRO A 32 3.31 4.53 -24.98
N GLU A 33 2.37 5.20 -25.64
CA GLU A 33 0.99 5.18 -25.16
C GLU A 33 0.48 3.73 -25.22
N PRO A 34 -0.32 3.30 -24.23
CA PRO A 34 -0.97 1.99 -24.30
C PRO A 34 -1.78 1.90 -25.59
N ASP A 35 -1.40 0.99 -26.47
CA ASP A 35 -2.19 0.71 -27.67
C ASP A 35 -3.52 0.07 -27.24
N PRO A 36 -4.68 0.70 -27.49
CA PRO A 36 -5.97 0.10 -27.16
C PRO A 36 -6.22 -1.24 -27.86
N GLN A 37 -5.51 -1.49 -28.96
CA GLN A 37 -5.57 -2.71 -29.76
C GLN A 37 -4.55 -3.76 -29.27
N GLN A 38 -3.57 -3.35 -28.46
CA GLN A 38 -2.59 -4.23 -27.80
C GLN A 38 -2.44 -3.86 -26.31
N PRO A 39 -3.44 -4.20 -25.47
CA PRO A 39 -3.38 -3.91 -24.05
C PRO A 39 -2.13 -4.53 -23.43
N THR A 40 -1.27 -3.71 -22.83
CA THR A 40 -0.19 -4.22 -21.98
C THR A 40 -0.81 -4.91 -20.78
N ALA A 41 -0.51 -6.19 -20.60
CA ALA A 41 -0.99 -6.99 -19.47
C ALA A 41 -0.25 -6.57 -18.18
N VAL A 42 -0.59 -5.39 -17.65
CA VAL A 42 -0.09 -4.93 -16.36
C VAL A 42 -0.87 -5.68 -15.27
N PRO A 43 -0.21 -6.39 -14.33
CA PRO A 43 -0.92 -7.12 -13.29
C PRO A 43 -1.62 -6.16 -12.31
N ILE A 44 -2.91 -5.91 -12.53
CA ILE A 44 -3.75 -5.13 -11.59
C ILE A 44 -3.95 -5.90 -10.26
N ASP A 45 -3.75 -7.22 -10.29
CA ASP A 45 -4.03 -8.09 -9.16
C ASP A 45 -2.96 -8.08 -8.07
N GLY A 46 -1.76 -7.57 -8.34
CA GLY A 46 -0.68 -7.52 -7.34
C GLY A 46 -1.03 -6.64 -6.14
N GLY A 47 -1.63 -5.48 -6.41
CA GLY A 47 -2.10 -4.57 -5.35
C GLY A 47 -3.33 -5.11 -4.62
N ALA A 48 -4.30 -5.66 -5.36
CA ALA A 48 -5.50 -6.25 -4.77
C ALA A 48 -5.17 -7.44 -3.86
N SER A 49 -4.26 -8.32 -4.30
CA SER A 49 -3.81 -9.48 -3.51
C SER A 49 -3.10 -9.04 -2.23
N LEU A 50 -2.27 -7.98 -2.29
CA LEU A 50 -1.60 -7.43 -1.10
C LEU A 50 -2.60 -6.84 -0.09
N LEU A 51 -3.59 -6.06 -0.55
CA LEU A 51 -4.64 -5.51 0.30
C LEU A 51 -5.48 -6.62 0.94
N LEU A 52 -5.83 -7.65 0.18
CA LEU A 52 -6.58 -8.80 0.67
C LEU A 52 -5.78 -9.55 1.75
N ALA A 53 -4.50 -9.84 1.50
CA ALA A 53 -3.62 -10.48 2.48
C ALA A 53 -3.50 -9.67 3.77
N ALA A 54 -3.32 -8.35 3.67
CA ALA A 54 -3.25 -7.44 4.81
C ALA A 54 -4.57 -7.42 5.62
N GLY A 55 -5.72 -7.36 4.94
CA GLY A 55 -7.03 -7.39 5.56
C GLY A 55 -7.28 -8.69 6.34
N VAL A 56 -6.97 -9.84 5.74
CA VAL A 56 -7.06 -11.15 6.40
C VAL A 56 -6.15 -11.21 7.63
N GLY A 57 -4.88 -10.81 7.50
CA GLY A 57 -3.93 -10.80 8.61
C GLY A 57 -4.39 -9.92 9.78
N LEU A 58 -4.87 -8.71 9.49
CA LEU A 58 -5.38 -7.78 10.50
C LEU A 58 -6.65 -8.31 11.18
N GLY A 59 -7.57 -8.91 10.41
CA GLY A 59 -8.78 -9.53 10.93
C GLY A 59 -8.49 -10.69 11.90
N LEU A 60 -7.60 -11.61 11.50
CA LEU A 60 -7.18 -12.73 12.34
C LEU A 60 -6.50 -12.27 13.63
N LYS A 61 -5.64 -11.24 13.55
CA LYS A 61 -5.01 -10.63 14.73
C LYS A 61 -6.06 -10.13 15.73
N LYS A 62 -7.03 -9.33 15.27
CA LYS A 62 -8.09 -8.78 16.13
C LYS A 62 -8.95 -9.88 16.78
N LEU A 63 -9.25 -10.96 16.05
CA LEU A 63 -10.01 -12.08 16.60
C LEU A 63 -9.24 -12.81 17.71
N ARG A 64 -7.93 -13.01 17.54
CA ARG A 64 -7.06 -13.61 18.57
C ARG A 64 -6.95 -12.73 19.80
N ASP A 65 -6.78 -11.43 19.63
CA ASP A 65 -6.70 -10.48 20.75
C ASP A 65 -8.01 -10.43 21.56
N LYS A 66 -9.17 -10.56 20.89
CA LYS A 66 -10.47 -10.64 21.57
C LYS A 66 -10.65 -11.93 22.38
N ARG A 67 -10.10 -13.06 21.93
CA ARG A 67 -10.17 -14.35 22.67
C ARG A 67 -9.19 -14.43 23.85
N ARG A 68 -8.15 -13.60 23.85
CA ARG A 68 -7.12 -13.54 24.92
C ARG A 68 -7.49 -12.55 26.02
N ARG A 69 -8.52 -11.73 25.80
CA ARG A 69 -9.19 -10.94 26.83
C ARG A 69 -10.33 -11.77 27.41
#